data_AF-A0A957QIV2-F1
#
_entry.id   AF-A0A957QIV2-F1
#
_cell.length_a   1.000
_cell.length_b   1.000
_cell.length_c   1.000
_cell.angle_alpha   90.00
_cell.angle_beta   90.00
_cell.angle_gamma   90.00
#
_symmetry.space_group_name_H-M   'P 1'
#
loop_
_entity.id
_entity.type
_entity.pdbx_description
1 polymer ?
#
loop_
_entity_poly.entity_id
_entity_poly.type
_entity_poly.pdbx_seq_one_letter_code
_entity_poly.pdbx_strand_id
1 'polypeptide(L)'
;MLTAEELVSQLQLNSRIIKSRIDGLDHEDSLRQLSFPGNCLNWNLGHLLVYRHRILGMIDGVSDADPAEFAIYGAGSEPMTDGSRAIPFAELAERLDSAAAAIEAALAAMPPERLTTVIDEAQGTTVGSRLLFYLVYHEAYHTGQMEILRELALASR
;
A
#
# COMPACT_ATOMS: atom_id res chain seq x y z
N MET A 1 -13.82 -11.23 -17.61
CA MET A 1 -12.46 -11.75 -17.32
C MET A 1 -11.70 -10.58 -16.74
N LEU A 2 -10.94 -10.76 -15.65
CA LEU A 2 -10.17 -9.68 -15.05
C LEU A 2 -9.21 -9.07 -16.08
N THR A 3 -9.14 -7.75 -16.13
CA THR A 3 -8.26 -6.99 -17.04
C THR A 3 -7.28 -6.11 -16.27
N ALA A 4 -6.17 -5.74 -16.93
CA ALA A 4 -5.22 -4.77 -16.38
C ALA A 4 -5.89 -3.40 -16.15
N GLU A 5 -6.82 -2.99 -17.01
CA GLU A 5 -7.56 -1.72 -16.88
C GLU A 5 -8.44 -1.68 -15.63
N GLU A 6 -9.12 -2.78 -15.29
CA GLU A 6 -9.88 -2.89 -14.04
C GLU A 6 -8.95 -2.78 -12.82
N LEU A 7 -7.76 -3.39 -12.85
CA LEU A 7 -6.77 -3.28 -11.77
C LEU A 7 -6.20 -1.87 -11.62
N VAL A 8 -5.88 -1.21 -12.73
CA VAL A 8 -5.44 0.20 -12.76
C VAL A 8 -6.51 1.11 -12.16
N SER A 9 -7.78 0.89 -12.52
CA SER A 9 -8.90 1.68 -11.99
C SER A 9 -9.00 1.58 -10.46
N GLN A 10 -8.75 0.41 -9.88
CA GLN A 10 -8.74 0.21 -8.43
C GLN A 10 -7.54 0.88 -7.75
N LEU A 11 -6.34 0.76 -8.34
CA LEU A 11 -5.14 1.47 -7.86
C LEU A 11 -5.34 2.99 -7.84
N GLN A 12 -5.94 3.56 -8.89
CA GLN A 12 -6.22 4.98 -9.00
C GLN A 12 -7.27 5.45 -7.98
N LEU A 13 -8.30 4.64 -7.74
CA LEU A 13 -9.28 4.90 -6.70
C LEU A 13 -8.62 4.98 -5.32
N ASN A 14 -7.86 3.94 -4.95
CA ASN A 14 -7.19 3.89 -3.65
C ASN A 14 -6.16 5.02 -3.50
N SER A 15 -5.40 5.34 -4.55
CA SER A 15 -4.45 6.46 -4.54
C SER A 15 -5.13 7.82 -4.32
N ARG A 16 -6.32 8.05 -4.89
CA ARG A 16 -7.11 9.26 -4.60
C ARG A 16 -7.60 9.32 -3.16
N ILE A 17 -8.03 8.19 -2.61
CA ILE A 17 -8.45 8.10 -1.21
C ILE A 17 -7.26 8.40 -0.29
N ILE A 18 -6.11 7.76 -0.50
CA ILE A 18 -4.87 8.03 0.25
C ILE A 18 -4.56 9.52 0.25
N LYS A 19 -4.50 10.15 -0.94
CA LYS A 19 -4.24 11.60 -1.07
C LYS A 19 -5.22 12.45 -0.25
N SER A 20 -6.51 12.16 -0.36
CA SER A 20 -7.54 12.87 0.43
C SER A 20 -7.37 12.66 1.94
N ARG A 21 -6.90 11.48 2.38
CA ARG A 21 -6.76 11.16 3.80
C ARG A 21 -5.52 11.75 4.44
N ILE A 22 -4.48 12.02 3.66
CA ILE A 22 -3.24 12.62 4.15
C ILE A 22 -3.18 14.13 3.95
N ASP A 23 -4.09 14.69 3.14
CA ASP A 23 -4.10 16.11 2.81
C ASP A 23 -4.13 17.00 4.05
N GLY A 24 -3.19 17.95 4.10
CA GLY A 24 -3.03 18.89 5.19
C GLY A 24 -2.46 18.32 6.49
N LEU A 25 -2.05 17.05 6.57
CA LEU A 25 -1.39 16.45 7.74
C LEU A 25 0.13 16.52 7.62
N ASP A 26 0.81 16.71 8.75
CA ASP A 26 2.28 16.71 8.81
C ASP A 26 2.84 15.41 9.40
N HIS A 27 4.16 15.39 9.63
CA HIS A 27 4.82 14.21 10.17
C HIS A 27 4.41 13.88 11.61
N GLU A 28 4.27 14.89 12.48
CA GLU A 28 3.88 14.68 13.87
C GLU A 28 2.46 14.12 13.96
N ASP A 29 1.56 14.65 13.13
CA ASP A 29 0.20 14.13 12.98
C ASP A 29 0.17 12.67 12.55
N SER A 30 1.04 12.29 11.62
CA SER A 30 1.11 10.92 11.11
C SER A 30 1.53 9.89 12.15
N LEU A 31 2.22 10.32 13.23
CA LEU A 31 2.77 9.47 14.27
C LEU A 31 1.85 9.31 15.49
N ARG A 32 0.71 10.00 15.51
CA ARG A 32 -0.26 9.91 16.62
C ARG A 32 -0.80 8.48 16.76
N GLN A 33 -0.97 8.07 18.01
CA GLN A 33 -1.36 6.72 18.38
C GLN A 33 -2.83 6.66 18.80
N LEU A 34 -3.52 5.60 18.40
CA LEU A 34 -4.84 5.29 18.93
C LEU A 34 -4.72 4.90 20.42
N SER A 35 -5.78 5.12 21.19
CA SER A 35 -5.85 4.73 22.60
C SER A 35 -6.11 3.23 22.82
N PHE A 36 -6.17 2.46 21.73
CA PHE A 36 -6.39 1.02 21.70
C PHE A 36 -5.45 0.39 20.66
N PRO A 37 -5.28 -0.95 20.65
CA PRO A 37 -4.38 -1.61 19.72
C PRO A 37 -4.66 -1.25 18.26
N GLY A 38 -3.62 -0.75 17.59
CA GLY A 38 -3.64 -0.27 16.22
C GLY A 38 -2.28 0.34 15.89
N ASN A 39 -2.08 0.72 14.64
CA ASN A 39 -0.85 1.38 14.21
C ASN A 39 -1.16 2.81 13.74
N CYS A 40 -0.15 3.67 13.71
CA CYS A 40 -0.32 5.06 13.31
C CYS A 40 -0.48 5.23 11.78
N LEU A 41 -0.83 6.44 11.35
CA LEU A 41 -1.01 6.77 9.94
C LEU A 41 0.29 6.60 9.15
N ASN A 42 1.44 6.97 9.72
CA ASN A 42 2.75 6.78 9.10
C ASN A 42 3.00 5.31 8.77
N TRP A 43 2.76 4.42 9.73
CA TRP A 43 2.90 2.99 9.50
C TRP A 43 1.95 2.49 8.42
N ASN A 44 0.70 2.97 8.42
CA ASN A 44 -0.27 2.58 7.40
C ASN A 44 0.17 2.97 5.97
N LEU A 45 0.71 4.18 5.79
CA LEU A 45 1.27 4.61 4.49
C LEU A 45 2.48 3.76 4.08
N GLY A 46 3.43 3.57 4.98
CA GLY A 46 4.60 2.75 4.67
C GLY A 46 4.24 1.28 4.42
N HIS A 47 3.20 0.76 5.08
CA HIS A 47 2.66 -0.56 4.81
C HIS A 47 2.14 -0.64 3.38
N LEU A 48 1.31 0.32 2.95
CA LEU A 48 0.86 0.39 1.57
C LEU A 48 2.04 0.49 0.59
N LEU A 49 3.08 1.26 0.91
CA LEU A 49 4.26 1.43 0.07
C LEU A 49 5.00 0.10 -0.15
N VAL A 50 5.36 -0.61 0.93
CA VAL A 50 6.11 -1.87 0.79
C VAL A 50 5.28 -2.93 0.06
N TYR A 51 3.95 -2.94 0.22
CA TYR A 51 3.10 -3.84 -0.54
C TYR A 51 2.93 -3.42 -2.01
N ARG A 52 2.95 -2.12 -2.34
CA ARG A 52 3.02 -1.66 -3.73
C ARG A 52 4.29 -2.12 -4.45
N HIS A 53 5.45 -2.08 -3.78
CA HIS A 53 6.68 -2.66 -4.36
C HIS A 53 6.57 -4.17 -4.59
N ARG A 54 5.92 -4.91 -3.68
CA ARG A 54 5.65 -6.35 -3.88
C ARG A 54 4.66 -6.62 -5.00
N ILE A 55 3.64 -5.76 -5.16
CA ILE A 55 2.69 -5.83 -6.28
C ILE A 55 3.43 -5.63 -7.60
N LEU A 56 4.34 -4.65 -7.67
CA LEU A 56 5.19 -4.44 -8.84
C LEU A 56 6.01 -5.69 -9.16
N GLY A 57 6.60 -6.32 -8.13
CA GLY A 57 7.31 -7.60 -8.23
C GLY A 57 6.48 -8.76 -8.79
N MET A 58 5.18 -8.80 -8.49
CA MET A 58 4.28 -9.83 -9.05
C MET A 58 4.06 -9.64 -10.56
N ILE A 59 4.13 -8.39 -11.03
CA ILE A 59 3.93 -8.00 -12.43
C ILE A 59 5.22 -8.22 -13.21
N ASP A 60 6.34 -7.64 -12.76
CA ASP A 60 7.61 -7.62 -13.49
C ASP A 60 8.55 -8.81 -13.18
N GLY A 61 8.32 -9.53 -12.08
CA GLY A 61 9.12 -10.67 -11.65
C GLY A 61 10.50 -10.33 -11.06
N VAL A 62 10.83 -9.05 -10.87
CA VAL A 62 12.16 -8.60 -10.44
C VAL A 62 12.15 -7.59 -9.30
N SER A 63 11.08 -6.81 -9.14
CA SER A 63 10.95 -5.83 -8.07
C SER A 63 10.58 -6.51 -6.74
N ASP A 64 11.00 -5.92 -5.63
CA ASP A 64 10.54 -6.29 -4.30
C ASP A 64 10.62 -5.08 -3.36
N ALA A 65 9.99 -5.19 -2.19
CA ALA A 65 10.17 -4.20 -1.13
C ALA A 65 11.60 -4.22 -0.59
N ASP A 66 12.11 -3.05 -0.20
CA ASP A 66 13.36 -2.99 0.57
C ASP A 66 13.21 -3.80 1.87
N PRO A 67 14.13 -4.74 2.18
CA PRO A 67 13.99 -5.59 3.36
C PRO A 67 14.00 -4.84 4.70
N ALA A 68 14.75 -3.73 4.80
CA ALA A 68 14.81 -2.93 6.02
C ALA A 68 13.50 -2.15 6.22
N GLU A 69 12.92 -1.63 5.14
CA GLU A 69 11.59 -1.01 5.18
C GLU A 69 10.51 -2.04 5.48
N PHE A 70 10.57 -3.23 4.88
CA PHE A 70 9.62 -4.31 5.15
C PHE A 70 9.69 -4.78 6.61
N ALA A 71 10.85 -4.71 7.27
CA ALA A 71 10.96 -5.00 8.70
C ALA A 71 10.23 -3.96 9.58
N ILE A 72 10.04 -2.73 9.10
CA ILE A 72 9.34 -1.66 9.81
C ILE A 72 7.85 -1.66 9.48
N TYR A 73 7.50 -1.88 8.22
CA TYR A 73 6.15 -1.66 7.68
C TYR A 73 5.43 -2.93 7.23
N GLY A 74 6.12 -4.06 7.12
CA GLY A 74 5.56 -5.32 6.65
C GLY A 74 4.63 -5.99 7.67
N ALA A 75 3.83 -6.96 7.21
CA ALA A 75 3.01 -7.74 8.12
C ALA A 75 3.87 -8.44 9.19
N GLY A 76 3.44 -8.36 10.45
CA GLY A 76 4.16 -8.92 11.58
C GLY A 76 5.25 -8.01 12.15
N SER A 77 5.45 -6.80 11.62
CA SER A 77 6.31 -5.80 12.25
C SER A 77 5.76 -5.38 13.61
N GLU A 78 6.65 -4.98 14.52
CA GLU A 78 6.25 -4.31 15.76
C GLU A 78 5.48 -3.01 15.45
N PRO A 79 4.49 -2.63 16.29
CA PRO A 79 3.79 -1.35 16.15
C PRO A 79 4.75 -0.15 16.11
N MET A 80 4.46 0.84 15.28
CA MET A 80 5.27 2.05 15.16
C MET A 80 4.96 3.01 16.31
N THR A 81 5.58 2.79 17.45
CA THR A 81 5.51 3.67 18.63
C THR A 81 6.73 4.56 18.77
N ASP A 82 7.86 4.17 18.17
CA ASP A 82 9.09 4.96 18.08
C ASP A 82 9.19 5.66 16.73
N GLY A 83 8.88 6.97 16.72
CA GLY A 83 8.91 7.80 15.52
C GLY A 83 10.31 7.95 14.88
N SER A 84 11.40 7.64 15.60
CA SER A 84 12.76 7.72 15.03
C SER A 84 13.02 6.69 13.92
N ARG A 85 12.20 5.64 13.86
CA ARG A 85 12.23 4.61 12.82
C ARG A 85 11.37 4.96 11.60
N ALA A 86 10.54 6.00 11.70
CA ALA A 86 9.61 6.35 10.65
C ALA A 86 10.31 7.05 9.49
N ILE A 87 9.98 6.63 8.27
CA ILE A 87 10.27 7.41 7.07
C ILE A 87 9.50 8.74 7.17
N PRO A 88 10.10 9.87 6.78
CA PRO A 88 9.41 11.15 6.73
C PRO A 88 8.07 11.05 5.98
N PHE A 89 7.03 11.65 6.55
CA PHE A 89 5.66 11.44 6.06
C PHE A 89 5.45 11.95 4.62
N ALA A 90 6.05 13.08 4.28
CA ALA A 90 6.04 13.61 2.92
C ALA A 90 6.77 12.69 1.93
N GLU A 91 7.89 12.08 2.35
CA GLU A 91 8.63 11.12 1.52
C GLU A 91 7.78 9.87 1.25
N LEU A 92 7.08 9.34 2.25
CA LEU A 92 6.15 8.22 2.04
C LEU A 92 5.06 8.56 1.02
N ALA A 93 4.50 9.76 1.07
CA ALA A 93 3.48 10.20 0.12
C ALA A 93 4.02 10.27 -1.33
N GLU A 94 5.20 10.86 -1.53
CA GLU A 94 5.84 10.94 -2.85
C GLU A 94 6.22 9.56 -3.40
N ARG A 95 6.70 8.67 -2.53
CA ARG A 95 7.06 7.30 -2.91
C ARG A 95 5.83 6.45 -3.23
N LEU A 96 4.71 6.64 -2.53
CA LEU A 96 3.44 5.98 -2.86
C LEU A 96 2.93 6.38 -4.24
N ASP A 97 3.07 7.66 -4.61
CA ASP A 97 2.72 8.17 -5.94
C ASP A 97 3.63 7.58 -7.03
N SER A 98 4.94 7.53 -6.75
CA SER A 98 5.91 6.92 -7.66
C SER A 98 5.64 5.42 -7.86
N ALA A 99 5.34 4.70 -6.78
CA ALA A 99 5.01 3.28 -6.84
C ALA A 99 3.68 3.04 -7.59
N ALA A 100 2.68 3.89 -7.43
CA ALA A 100 1.44 3.81 -8.21
C ALA A 100 1.73 3.98 -9.71
N ALA A 101 2.48 5.02 -10.10
CA ALA A 101 2.85 5.24 -11.50
C ALA A 101 3.63 4.06 -12.10
N ALA A 102 4.55 3.46 -11.34
CA ALA A 102 5.29 2.27 -11.76
C ALA A 102 4.38 1.05 -11.96
N ILE A 103 3.44 0.80 -11.05
CA ILE A 103 2.46 -0.29 -11.19
C ILE A 103 1.54 -0.05 -12.39
N GLU A 104 1.05 1.18 -12.59
CA GLU A 104 0.21 1.52 -13.75
C GLU A 104 0.94 1.24 -15.07
N ALA A 105 2.20 1.69 -15.18
CA ALA A 105 3.03 1.43 -16.36
C ALA A 105 3.29 -0.07 -16.56
N ALA A 106 3.58 -0.81 -15.48
CA ALA A 106 3.83 -2.24 -15.54
C ALA A 106 2.57 -3.03 -15.94
N LEU A 107 1.39 -2.68 -15.39
CA LEU A 107 0.11 -3.28 -15.76
C LEU A 107 -0.24 -2.99 -17.23
N ALA A 108 0.04 -1.79 -17.73
CA ALA A 108 -0.22 -1.42 -19.12
C ALA A 108 0.70 -2.18 -20.11
N ALA A 109 1.94 -2.48 -19.71
CA ALA A 109 2.89 -3.24 -20.52
C ALA A 109 2.75 -4.77 -20.38
N MET A 110 2.00 -5.25 -19.38
CA MET A 110 1.88 -6.67 -19.07
C MET A 110 1.01 -7.40 -20.11
N PRO A 111 1.46 -8.54 -20.68
CA PRO A 111 0.62 -9.35 -21.56
C PRO A 111 -0.59 -9.92 -20.80
N PRO A 112 -1.81 -9.90 -21.37
CA PRO A 112 -3.02 -10.34 -20.66
C PRO A 112 -2.95 -11.76 -20.10
N GLU A 113 -2.23 -12.66 -20.77
CA GLU A 113 -2.05 -14.06 -20.39
C GLU A 113 -1.35 -14.20 -19.03
N ARG A 114 -0.54 -13.20 -18.64
CA ARG A 114 0.16 -13.17 -17.35
C ARG A 114 -0.81 -13.26 -16.18
N LEU A 115 -2.01 -12.66 -16.28
CA LEU A 115 -3.04 -12.73 -15.23
C LEU A 115 -3.50 -14.16 -14.93
N THR A 116 -3.36 -15.08 -15.88
CA THR A 116 -3.72 -16.49 -15.73
C THR A 116 -2.55 -17.39 -15.31
N THR A 117 -1.33 -16.84 -15.23
CA THR A 117 -0.16 -17.62 -14.79
C THR A 117 -0.34 -18.07 -13.34
N VAL A 118 -0.23 -19.38 -13.11
CA VAL A 118 -0.29 -19.98 -11.78
C VAL A 118 1.02 -19.72 -11.03
N ILE A 119 0.91 -19.24 -9.79
CA ILE A 119 2.04 -18.94 -8.90
C ILE A 119 2.02 -19.77 -7.60
N ASP A 120 0.91 -20.44 -7.32
CA ASP A 120 0.79 -21.48 -6.29
C ASP A 120 -0.12 -22.57 -6.83
N GLU A 121 0.47 -23.71 -7.22
CA GLU A 121 -0.28 -24.84 -7.77
C GLU A 121 -1.19 -25.51 -6.72
N ALA A 122 -0.78 -25.55 -5.45
CA ALA A 122 -1.54 -26.22 -4.40
C ALA A 122 -2.85 -25.48 -4.10
N GLN A 123 -2.84 -24.15 -4.22
CA GLN A 123 -4.02 -23.31 -4.00
C GLN A 123 -4.71 -22.86 -5.30
N GLY A 124 -4.13 -23.17 -6.47
CA GLY A 124 -4.61 -22.66 -7.76
C GLY A 124 -4.54 -21.13 -7.87
N THR A 125 -3.62 -20.48 -7.14
CA THR A 125 -3.49 -19.01 -7.15
C THR A 125 -2.81 -18.57 -8.43
N THR A 126 -3.42 -17.61 -9.13
CA THR A 126 -2.83 -16.96 -10.30
C THR A 126 -2.27 -15.59 -9.96
N VAL A 127 -1.43 -15.03 -10.83
CA VAL A 127 -1.03 -13.62 -10.74
C VAL A 127 -2.26 -12.71 -10.64
N GLY A 128 -3.28 -12.95 -11.47
CA GLY A 128 -4.51 -12.15 -11.48
C GLY A 128 -5.29 -12.24 -10.17
N SER A 129 -5.46 -13.43 -9.57
CA SER A 129 -6.14 -13.53 -8.27
C SER A 129 -5.35 -12.88 -7.15
N ARG A 130 -4.01 -12.90 -7.22
CA ARG A 130 -3.14 -12.25 -6.25
C ARG A 130 -3.15 -10.73 -6.39
N LEU A 131 -3.12 -10.21 -7.62
CA LEU A 131 -3.27 -8.78 -7.90
C LEU A 131 -4.64 -8.28 -7.46
N LEU A 132 -5.72 -9.04 -7.71
CA LEU A 132 -7.05 -8.71 -7.22
C LEU A 132 -7.08 -8.61 -5.69
N PHE A 133 -6.47 -9.57 -4.99
CA PHE A 133 -6.38 -9.51 -3.53
C PHE A 133 -5.66 -8.25 -3.05
N TYR A 134 -4.51 -7.90 -3.65
CA TYR A 134 -3.71 -6.79 -3.17
C TYR A 134 -4.26 -5.42 -3.58
N LEU A 135 -4.56 -5.21 -4.86
CA LEU A 135 -5.01 -3.92 -5.38
C LEU A 135 -6.46 -3.59 -5.02
N VAL A 136 -7.26 -4.58 -4.62
CA VAL A 136 -8.67 -4.37 -4.22
C VAL A 136 -8.86 -4.58 -2.74
N TYR A 137 -8.72 -5.80 -2.24
CA TYR A 137 -9.06 -6.10 -0.84
C TYR A 137 -8.07 -5.47 0.14
N HIS A 138 -6.77 -5.71 -0.03
CA HIS A 138 -5.73 -5.22 0.89
C HIS A 138 -5.65 -3.69 0.89
N GLU A 139 -5.56 -3.04 -0.28
CA GLU A 139 -5.56 -1.59 -0.33
C GLU A 139 -6.86 -0.97 0.20
N ALA A 140 -8.04 -1.49 -0.13
CA ALA A 140 -9.30 -0.96 0.41
C ALA A 140 -9.39 -1.11 1.93
N TYR A 141 -8.91 -2.23 2.47
CA TYR A 141 -8.86 -2.46 3.92
C TYR A 141 -8.00 -1.40 4.62
N HIS A 142 -6.78 -1.17 4.13
CA HIS A 142 -5.87 -0.21 4.76
C HIS A 142 -6.26 1.25 4.52
N THR A 143 -6.75 1.59 3.33
CA THR A 143 -7.30 2.94 3.08
C THR A 143 -8.54 3.23 3.91
N GLY A 144 -9.38 2.22 4.19
CA GLY A 144 -10.48 2.35 5.14
C GLY A 144 -10.03 2.66 6.57
N GLN A 145 -8.90 2.08 7.02
CA GLN A 145 -8.33 2.38 8.33
C GLN A 145 -7.83 3.83 8.43
N MET A 146 -7.47 4.48 7.32
CA MET A 146 -6.93 5.84 7.33
C MET A 146 -7.95 6.89 7.79
N GLU A 147 -9.26 6.62 7.68
CA GLU A 147 -10.31 7.56 8.12
C GLU A 147 -10.14 7.92 9.61
N ILE A 148 -10.16 6.91 10.48
CA ILE A 148 -10.07 7.14 11.92
C ILE A 148 -8.71 7.71 12.34
N LEU A 149 -7.65 7.38 11.59
CA LEU A 149 -6.30 7.90 11.83
C LEU A 149 -6.18 9.38 11.45
N ARG A 150 -6.85 9.81 10.36
CA ARG A 150 -6.97 11.22 9.99
C ARG A 150 -7.75 11.99 11.06
N GLU A 151 -8.90 11.49 11.47
CA GLU A 151 -9.74 12.16 12.48
C GLU A 151 -9.00 12.27 13.83
N LEU A 152 -8.26 11.24 14.22
CA LEU A 152 -7.37 11.30 15.38
C LEU A 152 -6.35 12.45 15.27
N ALA A 153 -5.73 12.60 14.10
CA ALA A 153 -4.77 13.66 13.87
C ALA A 153 -5.39 15.05 13.98
N LEU A 154 -6.52 15.27 13.30
CA LEU A 154 -7.23 16.55 13.31
C LEU A 154 -7.78 16.92 14.69
N ALA A 155 -8.29 15.94 15.45
CA ALA A 155 -8.83 16.18 16.79
C ALA A 155 -7.76 16.53 17.84
N SER A 156 -6.49 16.25 17.54
CA SER A 156 -5.37 16.41 18.49
C SER A 156 -4.47 17.61 18.15
N ARG A 157 -4.91 18.46 17.23
CA ARG A 157 -4.27 19.74 16.88
C ARG A 157 -4.68 20.87 17.82
#